data_AF-A0A101M6A8-F1
#
_entry.id   AF-A0A101M6A8-F1
#
_cell.length_a   1.000
_cell.length_b   1.000
_cell.length_c   1.000
_cell.angle_alpha   90.00
_cell.angle_beta   90.00
_cell.angle_gamma   90.00
#
_symmetry.space_group_name_H-M   'P 1'
#
loop_
_entity.id
_entity.type
_entity.pdbx_description
1 polymer ?
#
loop_
_entity_poly.entity_id
_entity_poly.type
_entity_poly.pdbx_seq_one_letter_code
_entity_poly.pdbx_strand_id
1 'polypeptide(L)'
;MISIIPLLGILSMPVTTASFSGSERRTLQSAISSALYSEEIHRFYQQCKQADTDLADAVSTPDNQRSKLQQLLQQKVHSADIQYLLNADPKLTADLKQNILKLKDCADTVAFQTLQDSYDLALFSLEIATPLSKPLSDKSSVSASQVKQAQQQTLALIESSHAIAWANVADRQQLSAVQQANYLHPDYQGRYVFKVQHGWRGNTGHYLGMHIFVSDVDIDKTAKQWLIFLDKNGHFINALEAEQASDHLKALQNTDWRYDVHGNLHRNK
;
A
#
# COMPACT_ATOMS: atom_id res chain seq x y z
N MET A 1 -42.28 -38.40 -5.18
CA MET A 1 -40.84 -38.18 -4.96
C MET A 1 -40.62 -36.69 -4.80
N ILE A 2 -40.45 -36.24 -3.56
CA ILE A 2 -40.18 -34.84 -3.21
C ILE A 2 -38.72 -34.81 -2.77
N SER A 3 -37.85 -34.26 -3.61
CA SER A 3 -36.44 -34.05 -3.27
C SER A 3 -36.31 -32.77 -2.46
N ILE A 4 -35.95 -32.94 -1.19
CA ILE A 4 -35.56 -31.87 -0.27
C ILE A 4 -34.10 -31.52 -0.58
N ILE A 5 -33.85 -30.32 -1.10
CA ILE A 5 -32.49 -29.77 -1.25
C ILE A 5 -32.12 -29.12 0.09
N PRO A 6 -31.02 -29.52 0.76
CA PRO A 6 -30.60 -28.85 1.97
C PRO A 6 -29.91 -27.53 1.60
N LEU A 7 -30.46 -26.40 2.06
CA LEU A 7 -29.73 -25.14 2.13
C LEU A 7 -28.58 -25.32 3.13
N LEU A 8 -27.37 -25.55 2.61
CA LEU A 8 -26.14 -25.33 3.37
C LEU A 8 -25.94 -23.82 3.52
N GLY A 9 -26.39 -23.29 4.66
CA GLY A 9 -26.02 -21.96 5.13
C GLY A 9 -24.52 -21.94 5.43
N ILE A 10 -23.75 -21.30 4.56
CA ILE A 10 -22.35 -20.96 4.83
C ILE A 10 -22.37 -19.86 5.89
N LEU A 11 -21.99 -20.21 7.12
CA LEU A 11 -21.69 -19.27 8.19
C LEU A 11 -20.54 -18.37 7.74
N SER A 12 -20.86 -17.17 7.27
CA SER A 12 -19.88 -16.12 7.01
C SER A 12 -19.35 -15.59 8.34
N MET A 13 -18.15 -16.02 8.72
CA MET A 13 -17.42 -15.41 9.83
C MET A 13 -16.96 -14.02 9.41
N PRO A 14 -17.11 -12.99 10.28
CA PRO A 14 -16.48 -11.70 10.06
C PRO A 14 -14.97 -11.88 10.06
N VAL A 15 -14.29 -11.31 9.07
CA VAL A 15 -12.84 -11.25 9.02
C VAL A 15 -12.37 -10.48 10.25
N THR A 16 -11.70 -11.17 11.17
CA THR A 16 -11.00 -10.49 12.25
C THR A 16 -9.74 -9.89 11.65
N THR A 17 -9.49 -8.61 11.87
CA THR A 17 -8.27 -7.88 11.45
C THR A 17 -6.96 -8.43 12.03
N ALA A 18 -7.02 -9.57 12.73
CA ALA A 18 -5.91 -10.34 13.26
C ALA A 18 -5.03 -11.01 12.17
N SER A 19 -5.51 -11.12 10.93
CA SER A 19 -4.74 -11.68 9.80
C SER A 19 -3.85 -10.66 9.07
N PHE A 20 -3.98 -9.36 9.38
CA PHE A 20 -3.20 -8.31 8.71
C PHE A 20 -1.85 -8.07 9.40
N SER A 21 -0.82 -7.90 8.58
CA SER A 21 0.51 -7.49 9.01
C SER A 21 0.49 -6.11 9.68
N GLY A 22 1.58 -5.75 10.38
CA GLY A 22 1.67 -4.45 11.06
C GLY A 22 1.65 -3.25 10.11
N SER A 23 2.14 -3.40 8.88
CA SER A 23 2.02 -2.37 7.82
C SER A 23 0.58 -2.25 7.33
N GLU A 24 -0.09 -3.37 7.05
CA GLU A 24 -1.48 -3.38 6.61
C GLU A 24 -2.46 -2.81 7.63
N ARG A 25 -2.23 -3.08 8.93
CA ARG A 25 -3.01 -2.45 10.00
C ARG A 25 -2.83 -0.92 10.02
N ARG A 26 -1.62 -0.41 9.75
CA ARG A 26 -1.38 1.03 9.64
C ARG A 26 -2.04 1.64 8.40
N THR A 27 -2.06 0.92 7.27
CA THR A 27 -2.83 1.31 6.08
C THR A 27 -4.32 1.40 6.40
N LEU A 28 -4.87 0.39 7.08
CA LEU A 28 -6.27 0.36 7.48
C LEU A 28 -6.63 1.50 8.45
N GLN A 29 -5.76 1.76 9.43
CA GLN A 29 -5.90 2.90 10.35
C GLN A 29 -5.94 4.23 9.61
N SER A 30 -5.02 4.42 8.65
CA SER A 30 -4.95 5.65 7.84
C SER A 30 -6.19 5.81 6.96
N ALA A 31 -6.67 4.71 6.37
CA ALA A 31 -7.88 4.68 5.56
C ALA A 31 -9.14 5.02 6.38
N ILE A 32 -9.33 4.38 7.53
CA ILE A 32 -10.46 4.63 8.43
C ILE A 32 -10.41 6.06 8.98
N SER A 33 -9.23 6.54 9.40
CA SER A 33 -9.05 7.90 9.88
C SER A 33 -9.44 8.93 8.82
N SER A 34 -8.92 8.80 7.60
CA SER A 34 -9.24 9.70 6.48
C SER A 34 -10.73 9.69 6.14
N ALA A 35 -11.36 8.51 6.16
CA ALA A 35 -12.79 8.37 5.91
C ALA A 35 -13.64 9.04 6.99
N LEU A 36 -13.28 8.88 8.26
CA LEU A 36 -13.99 9.51 9.37
C LEU A 36 -13.83 11.05 9.36
N TYR A 37 -12.66 11.57 9.02
CA TYR A 37 -12.45 13.02 8.86
C TYR A 37 -13.30 13.60 7.72
N SER A 38 -13.33 12.94 6.56
CA SER A 38 -14.19 13.34 5.43
C SER A 38 -15.68 13.35 5.83
N GLU A 39 -16.14 12.33 6.57
CA GLU A 39 -17.53 12.30 7.06
C GLU A 39 -17.83 13.40 8.08
N GLU A 40 -16.87 13.75 8.95
CA GLU A 40 -17.04 14.83 9.93
C GLU A 40 -17.06 16.22 9.27
N ILE A 41 -16.18 16.47 8.29
CA ILE A 41 -16.18 17.69 7.48
C ILE A 41 -17.51 17.83 6.74
N HIS A 42 -17.98 16.74 6.12
CA HIS A 42 -19.27 16.73 5.43
C HIS A 42 -20.44 17.00 6.38
N ARG A 43 -20.47 16.32 7.55
CA ARG A 43 -21.48 16.53 8.59
C ARG A 43 -21.50 17.98 9.06
N PHE A 44 -20.34 18.55 9.36
CA PHE A 44 -20.23 19.93 9.84
C PHE A 44 -20.67 20.95 8.79
N TYR A 45 -20.23 20.79 7.53
CA TYR A 45 -20.67 21.62 6.41
C TYR A 45 -22.21 21.61 6.26
N GLN A 46 -22.83 20.43 6.30
CA GLN A 46 -24.29 20.30 6.23
C GLN A 46 -25.00 20.97 7.43
N GLN A 47 -24.44 20.82 8.64
CA GLN A 47 -24.98 21.46 9.83
C GLN A 47 -24.95 23.00 9.71
N CYS A 48 -23.83 23.57 9.26
CA CYS A 48 -23.70 25.02 9.14
C CYS A 48 -24.58 25.58 8.03
N LYS A 49 -24.65 24.90 6.88
CA LYS A 49 -25.54 25.28 5.78
C LYS A 49 -27.02 25.30 6.17
N GLN A 50 -27.44 24.41 7.07
CA GLN A 50 -28.81 24.38 7.60
C GLN A 50 -29.07 25.48 8.64
N ALA A 51 -28.04 25.95 9.35
CA ALA A 51 -28.17 26.97 10.39
C ALA A 51 -28.16 28.39 9.80
N ASP A 52 -27.21 28.67 8.91
CA ASP A 52 -27.05 29.97 8.25
C ASP A 52 -26.26 29.78 6.95
N THR A 53 -26.87 30.10 5.82
CA THR A 53 -26.26 29.85 4.49
C THR A 53 -25.09 30.80 4.22
N ASP A 54 -25.20 32.05 4.67
CA ASP A 54 -24.17 33.07 4.44
C ASP A 54 -22.95 32.84 5.34
N LEU A 55 -23.15 32.34 6.56
CA LEU A 55 -22.08 31.96 7.47
C LEU A 55 -21.37 30.68 7.02
N ALA A 56 -22.12 29.73 6.46
CA ALA A 56 -21.58 28.45 5.98
C ALA A 56 -20.58 28.64 4.84
N ASP A 57 -20.87 29.53 3.88
CA ASP A 57 -19.99 29.79 2.74
C ASP A 57 -18.74 30.62 3.13
N ALA A 58 -18.78 31.34 4.26
CA ALA A 58 -17.66 32.11 4.79
C ALA A 58 -16.69 31.29 5.65
N VAL A 59 -17.16 30.21 6.30
CA VAL A 59 -16.39 29.48 7.33
C VAL A 59 -16.17 28.00 7.00
N SER A 60 -17.12 27.35 6.31
CA SER A 60 -17.06 25.91 6.06
C SER A 60 -17.01 25.61 4.57
N THR A 61 -15.95 24.93 4.11
CA THR A 61 -15.87 24.46 2.73
C THR A 61 -16.28 22.99 2.63
N PRO A 62 -17.00 22.58 1.58
CA PRO A 62 -17.25 21.16 1.33
C PRO A 62 -15.93 20.42 1.16
N ASP A 63 -15.91 19.13 1.48
CA ASP A 63 -14.75 18.26 1.25
C ASP A 63 -14.44 18.16 -0.25
N ASN A 64 -13.47 18.97 -0.69
CA ASN A 64 -12.97 19.02 -2.06
C ASN A 64 -12.00 17.86 -2.38
N GLN A 65 -11.55 17.12 -1.36
CA GLN A 65 -10.63 15.99 -1.52
C GLN A 65 -11.35 14.64 -1.50
N ARG A 66 -12.68 14.60 -1.34
CA ARG A 66 -13.48 13.37 -1.29
C ARG A 66 -13.27 12.44 -2.48
N SER A 67 -13.06 12.98 -3.68
CA SER A 67 -12.73 12.19 -4.88
C SER A 67 -11.34 11.56 -4.79
N LYS A 68 -10.34 12.32 -4.32
CA LYS A 68 -8.98 11.83 -4.05
C LYS A 68 -9.01 10.74 -2.97
N LEU A 69 -9.78 10.94 -1.89
CA LEU A 69 -10.00 9.94 -0.85
C LEU A 69 -10.56 8.64 -1.45
N GLN A 70 -11.66 8.70 -2.20
CA GLN A 70 -12.26 7.51 -2.80
C GLN A 70 -11.28 6.76 -3.72
N GLN A 71 -10.49 7.49 -4.49
CA GLN A 71 -9.43 6.91 -5.31
C GLN A 71 -8.36 6.23 -4.46
N LEU A 72 -7.88 6.89 -3.40
CA LEU A 72 -6.88 6.32 -2.48
C LEU A 72 -7.43 5.11 -1.73
N LEU A 73 -8.66 5.15 -1.25
CA LEU A 73 -9.31 4.00 -0.61
C LEU A 73 -9.42 2.83 -1.60
N GLN A 74 -9.82 3.10 -2.84
CA GLN A 74 -9.86 2.08 -3.87
C GLN A 74 -8.48 1.47 -4.17
N GLN A 75 -7.43 2.28 -4.16
CA GLN A 75 -6.05 1.85 -4.43
C GLN A 75 -5.41 1.11 -3.26
N LYS A 76 -5.69 1.54 -2.02
CA LYS A 76 -4.98 1.08 -0.82
C LYS A 76 -5.74 0.02 -0.05
N VAL A 77 -7.07 0.06 -0.04
CA VAL A 77 -7.92 -0.88 0.72
C VAL A 77 -8.94 -1.62 -0.16
N HIS A 78 -8.82 -1.51 -1.49
CA HIS A 78 -9.63 -2.21 -2.49
C HIS A 78 -11.13 -1.87 -2.48
N SER A 79 -11.53 -0.80 -1.80
CA SER A 79 -12.92 -0.35 -1.77
C SER A 79 -13.01 1.18 -1.74
N ALA A 80 -13.88 1.75 -2.57
CA ALA A 80 -14.27 3.16 -2.48
C ALA A 80 -15.46 3.39 -1.52
N ASP A 81 -16.08 2.32 -1.02
CA ASP A 81 -17.22 2.39 -0.11
C ASP A 81 -16.75 2.67 1.32
N ILE A 82 -16.96 3.92 1.75
CA ILE A 82 -16.64 4.41 3.09
C ILE A 82 -17.40 3.62 4.16
N GLN A 83 -18.69 3.34 3.97
CA GLN A 83 -19.48 2.63 5.00
C GLN A 83 -19.00 1.20 5.16
N TYR A 84 -18.67 0.55 4.05
CA TYR A 84 -18.06 -0.77 4.09
C TYR A 84 -16.72 -0.77 4.84
N LEU A 85 -15.85 0.22 4.59
CA LEU A 85 -14.58 0.37 5.29
C LEU A 85 -14.76 0.56 6.80
N LEU A 86 -15.68 1.45 7.21
CA LEU A 86 -15.95 1.74 8.62
C LEU A 86 -16.49 0.51 9.37
N ASN A 87 -17.22 -0.36 8.67
CA ASN A 87 -17.76 -1.60 9.21
C ASN A 87 -16.77 -2.78 9.20
N ALA A 88 -15.62 -2.65 8.52
CA ALA A 88 -14.63 -3.72 8.40
C ALA A 88 -13.92 -3.99 9.74
N ASP A 89 -13.67 -2.95 10.54
CA ASP A 89 -13.16 -3.08 11.92
C ASP A 89 -13.91 -2.14 12.86
N PRO A 90 -15.05 -2.59 13.44
CA PRO A 90 -15.88 -1.74 14.29
C PRO A 90 -15.17 -1.23 15.55
N LYS A 91 -14.23 -2.01 16.10
CA LYS A 91 -13.47 -1.61 17.30
C LYS A 91 -12.52 -0.47 16.95
N LEU A 92 -11.70 -0.67 15.91
CA LEU A 92 -10.76 0.34 15.46
C LEU A 92 -11.48 1.62 15.01
N THR A 93 -12.59 1.48 14.28
CA THR A 93 -13.42 2.61 13.88
C THR A 93 -13.95 3.37 15.10
N ALA A 94 -14.45 2.67 16.13
CA ALA A 94 -14.94 3.31 17.34
C ALA A 94 -13.82 4.07 18.08
N ASP A 95 -12.65 3.45 18.23
CA ASP A 95 -11.49 4.06 18.91
C ASP A 95 -11.01 5.32 18.18
N LEU A 96 -10.86 5.25 16.84
CA LEU A 96 -10.43 6.39 16.04
C LEU A 96 -11.48 7.50 16.01
N LYS A 97 -12.77 7.16 15.96
CA LYS A 97 -13.87 8.14 15.95
C LYS A 97 -13.94 8.97 17.24
N GLN A 98 -13.47 8.45 18.37
CA GLN A 98 -13.40 9.22 19.62
C GLN A 98 -12.34 10.32 19.59
N ASN A 99 -11.28 10.15 18.78
CA ASN A 99 -10.17 11.09 18.70
C ASN A 99 -10.38 12.21 17.69
N ILE A 100 -11.46 12.16 16.91
CA ILE A 100 -11.77 13.17 15.90
C ILE A 100 -12.54 14.32 16.56
N LEU A 101 -12.03 15.54 16.35
CA LEU A 101 -12.64 16.77 16.82
C LEU A 101 -14.04 16.94 16.22
N LYS A 102 -15.06 17.05 17.08
CA LYS A 102 -16.45 17.28 16.67
C LYS A 102 -16.82 18.73 16.87
N LEU A 103 -16.94 19.47 15.77
CA LEU A 103 -17.33 20.86 15.82
C LEU A 103 -18.84 21.03 15.99
N LYS A 104 -19.23 22.03 16.76
CA LYS A 104 -20.64 22.41 16.96
C LYS A 104 -20.93 23.86 16.56
N ASP A 105 -19.93 24.72 16.65
CA ASP A 105 -20.05 26.14 16.37
C ASP A 105 -19.55 26.45 14.96
N CYS A 106 -20.42 27.04 14.15
CA CYS A 106 -20.15 27.42 12.77
C CYS A 106 -19.32 28.70 12.64
N ALA A 107 -19.06 29.41 13.74
CA ALA A 107 -18.16 30.56 13.77
C ALA A 107 -16.70 30.18 14.09
N ASP A 108 -16.43 28.94 14.53
CA ASP A 108 -15.11 28.48 14.96
C ASP A 108 -14.23 28.05 13.78
N THR A 109 -13.73 29.05 13.05
CA THR A 109 -12.82 28.90 11.91
C THR A 109 -11.52 28.18 12.27
N VAL A 110 -11.00 28.38 13.48
CA VAL A 110 -9.72 27.80 13.93
C VAL A 110 -9.87 26.29 14.15
N ALA A 111 -10.95 25.88 14.81
CA ALA A 111 -11.24 24.46 14.98
C ALA A 111 -11.51 23.78 13.62
N PHE A 112 -12.17 24.48 12.69
CA PHE A 112 -12.47 23.91 11.36
C PHE A 112 -11.19 23.72 10.54
N GLN A 113 -10.30 24.71 10.54
CA GLN A 113 -8.99 24.59 9.91
C GLN A 113 -8.18 23.44 10.51
N THR A 114 -8.20 23.28 11.84
CA THR A 114 -7.52 22.17 12.52
C THR A 114 -8.05 20.80 12.07
N LEU A 115 -9.38 20.70 11.85
CA LEU A 115 -10.01 19.49 11.32
C LEU A 115 -9.54 19.20 9.89
N GLN A 116 -9.43 20.24 9.05
CA GLN A 116 -8.92 20.12 7.68
C GLN A 116 -7.45 19.71 7.64
N ASP A 117 -6.60 20.33 8.46
CA ASP A 117 -5.17 19.99 8.54
C ASP A 117 -4.97 18.54 8.99
N SER A 118 -5.81 18.08 9.94
CA SER A 118 -5.81 16.69 10.41
C SER A 118 -6.27 15.71 9.32
N TYR A 119 -7.24 16.13 8.49
CA TYR A 119 -7.69 15.36 7.34
C TYR A 119 -6.59 15.26 6.26
N ASP A 120 -5.94 16.37 5.93
CA ASP A 120 -4.84 16.41 4.95
C ASP A 120 -3.69 15.50 5.40
N LEU A 121 -3.33 15.52 6.68
CA LEU A 121 -2.32 14.63 7.25
C LEU A 121 -2.71 13.16 7.16
N ALA A 122 -3.97 12.83 7.47
CA ALA A 122 -4.48 11.47 7.35
C ALA A 122 -4.47 10.99 5.89
N LEU A 123 -4.87 11.87 4.96
CA LEU A 123 -4.91 11.56 3.54
C LEU A 123 -3.50 11.36 2.96
N PHE A 124 -2.55 12.20 3.36
CA PHE A 124 -1.15 12.03 3.01
C PHE A 124 -0.59 10.71 3.55
N SER A 125 -0.92 10.36 4.80
CA SER A 125 -0.52 9.09 5.41
C SER A 125 -1.07 7.89 4.61
N LEU A 126 -2.31 7.98 4.12
CA LEU A 126 -2.90 6.96 3.25
C LEU A 126 -2.23 6.91 1.87
N GLU A 127 -1.86 8.06 1.31
CA GLU A 127 -1.19 8.17 0.01
C GLU A 127 0.16 7.43 -0.02
N ILE A 128 0.96 7.59 1.04
CA ILE A 128 2.26 6.93 1.18
C ILE A 128 2.16 5.49 1.72
N ALA A 129 0.99 5.05 2.19
CA ALA A 129 0.81 3.73 2.77
C ALA A 129 0.96 2.61 1.73
N THR A 130 1.47 1.45 2.14
CA THR A 130 1.48 0.25 1.29
C THR A 130 0.05 -0.28 1.14
N PRO A 131 -0.41 -0.63 -0.07
CA PRO A 131 -1.73 -1.24 -0.27
C PRO A 131 -1.91 -2.53 0.54
N LEU A 132 -3.15 -2.85 0.91
CA LEU A 132 -3.48 -4.15 1.49
C LEU A 132 -3.21 -5.26 0.47
N SER A 133 -2.63 -6.37 0.93
CA SER A 133 -2.38 -7.53 0.07
C SER A 133 -3.66 -8.23 -0.38
N LYS A 134 -4.74 -8.10 0.40
CA LYS A 134 -6.05 -8.71 0.18
C LYS A 134 -7.18 -7.71 0.44
N PRO A 135 -8.34 -7.86 -0.23
CA PRO A 135 -9.52 -7.05 0.06
C PRO A 135 -10.05 -7.33 1.48
N LEU A 136 -10.79 -6.36 2.05
CA LEU A 136 -11.34 -6.43 3.41
C LEU A 136 -12.38 -7.56 3.62
N SER A 137 -12.92 -8.15 2.55
CA SER A 137 -13.77 -9.35 2.58
C SER A 137 -13.82 -10.02 1.20
N ASP A 138 -13.97 -11.36 1.19
CA ASP A 138 -14.22 -12.19 0.00
C ASP A 138 -15.50 -11.81 -0.76
N LYS A 139 -16.40 -11.01 -0.16
CA LYS A 139 -17.65 -10.55 -0.77
C LYS A 139 -17.55 -9.24 -1.56
N SER A 140 -16.39 -8.59 -1.58
CA SER A 140 -16.20 -7.49 -2.54
C SER A 140 -16.11 -8.13 -3.91
N SER A 141 -17.20 -8.07 -4.69
CA SER A 141 -17.14 -8.38 -6.11
C SER A 141 -16.12 -7.42 -6.71
N VAL A 142 -14.88 -7.88 -6.85
CA VAL A 142 -13.85 -7.13 -7.55
C VAL A 142 -14.41 -6.92 -8.94
N SER A 143 -14.89 -5.70 -9.21
CA SER A 143 -15.46 -5.35 -10.50
C SER A 143 -14.40 -5.63 -11.56
N ALA A 144 -14.81 -6.05 -12.75
CA ALA A 144 -13.87 -6.25 -13.86
C ALA A 144 -13.00 -5.00 -14.10
N SER A 145 -13.53 -3.82 -13.77
CA SER A 145 -12.84 -2.53 -13.75
C SER A 145 -11.66 -2.50 -12.76
N GLN A 146 -11.84 -3.02 -11.54
CA GLN A 146 -10.81 -3.09 -10.49
C GLN A 146 -9.70 -4.08 -10.82
N VAL A 147 -10.03 -5.25 -11.38
CA VAL A 147 -9.01 -6.20 -11.87
C VAL A 147 -8.18 -5.55 -12.99
N LYS A 148 -8.85 -4.87 -13.92
CA LYS A 148 -8.16 -4.14 -15.00
C LYS A 148 -7.30 -3.00 -14.48
N GLN A 149 -7.75 -2.26 -13.48
CA GLN A 149 -7.00 -1.13 -12.93
C GLN A 149 -5.78 -1.59 -12.12
N ALA A 150 -5.92 -2.63 -11.29
CA ALA A 150 -4.78 -3.24 -10.59
C ALA A 150 -3.76 -3.82 -11.60
N GLN A 151 -4.25 -4.48 -12.65
CA GLN A 151 -3.41 -4.98 -13.73
C GLN A 151 -2.69 -3.84 -14.48
N GLN A 152 -3.38 -2.73 -14.75
CA GLN A 152 -2.77 -1.54 -15.35
C GLN A 152 -1.70 -0.92 -14.45
N GLN A 153 -1.89 -0.91 -13.12
CA GLN A 153 -0.89 -0.41 -12.18
C GLN A 153 0.35 -1.31 -12.14
N THR A 154 0.16 -2.64 -12.09
CA THR A 154 1.27 -3.59 -12.20
C THR A 154 2.03 -3.40 -13.51
N LEU A 155 1.33 -3.26 -14.64
CA LEU A 155 1.97 -3.01 -15.93
C LEU A 155 2.70 -1.66 -15.96
N ALA A 156 2.11 -0.59 -15.44
CA ALA A 156 2.75 0.73 -15.39
C ALA A 156 4.02 0.74 -14.51
N LEU A 157 4.01 0.02 -13.38
CA LEU A 157 5.21 -0.15 -12.55
C LEU A 157 6.28 -0.94 -13.30
N ILE A 158 5.90 -2.05 -13.95
CA ILE A 158 6.82 -2.83 -14.76
C ILE A 158 7.41 -1.94 -15.86
N GLU A 159 6.57 -1.20 -16.60
CA GLU A 159 6.94 -0.33 -17.73
C GLU A 159 7.87 0.82 -17.33
N SER A 160 7.61 1.47 -16.20
CA SER A 160 8.46 2.55 -15.67
C SER A 160 9.79 2.05 -15.11
N SER A 161 9.88 0.76 -14.78
CA SER A 161 11.10 0.16 -14.24
C SER A 161 12.10 -0.17 -15.34
N HIS A 162 13.32 0.35 -15.21
CA HIS A 162 14.42 0.02 -16.12
C HIS A 162 14.95 -1.40 -15.85
N ALA A 163 15.04 -1.80 -14.59
CA ALA A 163 15.46 -3.13 -14.21
C ALA A 163 14.56 -3.65 -13.08
N ILE A 164 14.25 -4.94 -13.13
CA ILE A 164 13.41 -5.61 -12.13
C ILE A 164 14.16 -6.86 -11.70
N ALA A 165 14.18 -7.18 -10.40
CA ALA A 165 14.93 -8.34 -9.93
C ALA A 165 14.26 -9.07 -8.78
N TRP A 166 14.37 -10.40 -8.80
CA TRP A 166 14.10 -11.24 -7.64
C TRP A 166 15.36 -11.31 -6.78
N ALA A 167 15.26 -10.92 -5.53
CA ALA A 167 16.40 -10.86 -4.61
C ALA A 167 16.07 -11.53 -3.28
N ASN A 168 17.09 -12.14 -2.68
CA ASN A 168 17.03 -12.63 -1.33
C ASN A 168 17.69 -11.63 -0.38
N VAL A 169 17.26 -11.61 0.87
CA VAL A 169 17.98 -10.87 1.91
C VAL A 169 19.22 -11.67 2.35
N ALA A 170 20.38 -11.04 2.37
CA ALA A 170 21.63 -11.64 2.81
C ALA A 170 22.35 -10.74 3.83
N ASP A 171 23.10 -11.33 4.75
CA ASP A 171 23.96 -10.57 5.66
C ASP A 171 25.20 -10.06 4.89
N ARG A 172 25.49 -8.77 5.01
CA ARG A 172 26.64 -8.12 4.39
C ARG A 172 27.96 -8.74 4.82
N GLN A 173 28.04 -9.31 6.02
CA GLN A 173 29.24 -10.02 6.50
C GLN A 173 29.61 -11.24 5.64
N GLN A 174 28.68 -11.76 4.84
CA GLN A 174 28.96 -12.85 3.90
C GLN A 174 29.68 -12.37 2.62
N LEU A 175 29.82 -11.06 2.41
CA LEU A 175 30.48 -10.46 1.25
C LEU A 175 31.96 -10.21 1.55
N SER A 176 32.81 -10.46 0.55
CA SER A 176 34.20 -10.02 0.61
C SER A 176 34.30 -8.48 0.56
N ALA A 177 35.40 -7.92 1.06
CA ALA A 177 35.63 -6.47 1.03
C ALA A 177 35.54 -5.89 -0.40
N VAL A 178 36.00 -6.65 -1.40
CA VAL A 178 35.92 -6.27 -2.82
C VAL A 178 34.46 -6.25 -3.30
N GLN A 179 33.65 -7.23 -2.89
CA GLN A 179 32.23 -7.25 -3.25
C GLN A 179 31.46 -6.11 -2.59
N GLN A 180 31.78 -5.77 -1.34
CA GLN A 180 31.16 -4.63 -0.67
C GLN A 180 31.51 -3.30 -1.37
N ALA A 181 32.77 -3.12 -1.76
CA ALA A 181 33.22 -1.91 -2.45
C ALA A 181 32.66 -1.74 -3.87
N ASN A 182 32.42 -2.85 -4.59
CA ASN A 182 31.97 -2.81 -5.99
C ASN A 182 30.45 -2.68 -6.15
N TYR A 183 29.67 -3.14 -5.18
CA TYR A 183 28.21 -3.30 -5.33
C TYR A 183 27.38 -2.50 -4.33
N LEU A 184 27.99 -2.00 -3.25
CA LEU A 184 27.31 -1.17 -2.27
C LEU A 184 27.88 0.23 -2.33
N HIS A 185 27.00 1.23 -2.21
CA HIS A 185 27.45 2.61 -2.04
C HIS A 185 28.37 2.67 -0.80
N PRO A 186 29.50 3.40 -0.82
CA PRO A 186 30.40 3.52 0.33
C PRO A 186 29.68 3.95 1.62
N ASP A 187 28.62 4.74 1.48
CA ASP A 187 27.80 5.25 2.59
C ASP A 187 26.69 4.29 3.05
N TYR A 188 26.54 3.11 2.42
CA TYR A 188 25.53 2.15 2.83
C TYR A 188 25.93 1.47 4.15
N GLN A 189 25.27 1.88 5.24
CA GLN A 189 25.58 1.38 6.59
C GLN A 189 24.73 0.16 7.01
N GLY A 190 23.77 -0.28 6.19
CA GLY A 190 22.90 -1.40 6.52
C GLY A 190 23.67 -2.73 6.63
N ARG A 191 23.33 -3.55 7.63
CA ARG A 191 23.88 -4.90 7.81
C ARG A 191 23.37 -5.87 6.75
N TYR A 192 22.13 -5.73 6.31
CA TYR A 192 21.52 -6.62 5.34
C TYR A 192 21.52 -6.00 3.95
N VAL A 193 21.56 -6.84 2.91
CA VAL A 193 21.57 -6.44 1.51
C VAL A 193 20.63 -7.31 0.69
N PHE A 194 20.20 -6.81 -0.46
CA PHE A 194 19.56 -7.63 -1.47
C PHE A 194 20.61 -8.35 -2.32
N LYS A 195 20.53 -9.69 -2.36
CA LYS A 195 21.29 -10.54 -3.28
C LYS A 195 20.39 -10.96 -4.43
N VAL A 196 20.66 -10.42 -5.62
CA VAL A 196 19.89 -10.71 -6.83
C VAL A 196 20.06 -12.18 -7.23
N GLN A 197 18.93 -12.87 -7.39
CA GLN A 197 18.82 -14.24 -7.90
C GLN A 197 18.44 -14.26 -9.38
N HIS A 198 17.45 -13.44 -9.74
CA HIS A 198 16.91 -13.35 -11.10
C HIS A 198 16.60 -11.88 -11.44
N GLY A 199 16.47 -11.56 -12.71
CA GLY A 199 16.03 -10.23 -13.13
C GLY A 199 15.38 -10.17 -14.52
N TRP A 200 14.86 -9.00 -14.83
CA TRP A 200 14.11 -8.65 -16.03
C TRP A 200 14.43 -7.20 -16.43
N ARG A 201 14.27 -6.90 -17.72
CA ARG A 201 14.34 -5.55 -18.36
C ARG A 201 15.68 -4.80 -18.32
N GLY A 202 16.62 -5.12 -17.44
CA GLY A 202 17.90 -4.41 -17.35
C GLY A 202 18.95 -5.12 -16.49
N ASN A 203 20.18 -4.60 -16.51
CA ASN A 203 21.25 -5.14 -15.68
C ASN A 203 21.13 -4.65 -14.24
N THR A 204 21.08 -5.59 -13.30
CA THR A 204 21.06 -5.32 -11.86
C THR A 204 22.35 -5.82 -11.23
N GLY A 205 22.91 -5.03 -10.32
CA GLY A 205 24.07 -5.45 -9.53
C GLY A 205 23.75 -6.75 -8.78
N HIS A 206 24.74 -7.63 -8.63
CA HIS A 206 24.54 -8.90 -7.94
C HIS A 206 24.13 -8.70 -6.47
N TYR A 207 24.62 -7.60 -5.87
CA TYR A 207 24.22 -7.13 -4.56
C TYR A 207 23.77 -5.68 -4.65
N LEU A 208 22.78 -5.33 -3.83
CA LEU A 208 22.21 -3.99 -3.74
C LEU A 208 21.94 -3.67 -2.27
N GLY A 209 22.09 -2.40 -1.89
CA GLY A 209 21.59 -1.94 -0.60
C GLY A 209 20.09 -2.18 -0.49
N MET A 210 19.56 -2.32 0.73
CA MET A 210 18.13 -2.49 0.91
C MET A 210 17.42 -1.14 0.85
N HIS A 211 16.28 -1.11 0.14
CA HIS A 211 15.36 0.02 0.14
C HIS A 211 14.68 0.24 1.51
N ILE A 212 14.63 -0.81 2.33
CA ILE A 212 14.09 -0.78 3.68
C ILE A 212 15.21 -1.05 4.70
N PHE A 213 15.22 -0.30 5.79
CA PHE A 213 16.13 -0.60 6.89
C PHE A 213 15.58 -1.78 7.69
N VAL A 214 16.39 -2.82 7.86
CA VAL A 214 16.06 -4.02 8.63
C VAL A 214 17.01 -4.11 9.81
N SER A 215 16.45 -4.14 11.02
CA SER A 215 17.20 -4.35 12.25
C SER A 215 17.45 -5.85 12.50
N ASP A 216 18.47 -6.19 13.28
CA ASP A 216 18.74 -7.57 13.68
C ASP A 216 17.57 -8.22 14.45
N VAL A 217 16.73 -7.41 15.10
CA VAL A 217 15.58 -7.88 15.87
C VAL A 217 14.38 -8.21 14.97
N ASP A 218 14.33 -7.63 13.77
CA ASP A 218 13.20 -7.75 12.85
C ASP A 218 13.53 -8.59 11.60
N ILE A 219 14.76 -9.08 11.47
CA ILE A 219 15.17 -9.91 10.32
C ILE A 219 14.32 -11.17 10.17
N ASP A 220 13.95 -11.81 11.29
CA ASP A 220 13.11 -13.02 11.28
C ASP A 220 11.65 -12.74 10.89
N LYS A 221 11.22 -11.48 11.03
CA LYS A 221 9.89 -11.00 10.60
C LYS A 221 9.90 -10.47 9.18
N THR A 222 11.08 -10.24 8.61
CA THR A 222 11.25 -9.69 7.27
C THR A 222 11.13 -10.80 6.24
N ALA A 223 10.44 -10.54 5.13
CA ALA A 223 10.37 -11.49 4.04
C ALA A 223 11.79 -11.85 3.56
N LYS A 224 12.06 -13.14 3.34
CA LYS A 224 13.38 -13.60 2.89
C LYS A 224 13.65 -13.28 1.42
N GLN A 225 12.59 -13.08 0.66
CA GLN A 225 12.62 -12.91 -0.78
C GLN A 225 11.75 -11.71 -1.20
N TRP A 226 12.23 -10.98 -2.19
CA TRP A 226 11.67 -9.71 -2.62
C TRP A 226 11.75 -9.55 -4.14
N LEU A 227 10.76 -8.88 -4.71
CA LEU A 227 10.80 -8.37 -6.08
C LEU A 227 11.10 -6.87 -6.04
N ILE A 228 12.24 -6.48 -6.57
CA ILE A 228 12.72 -5.10 -6.58
C ILE A 228 12.57 -4.47 -7.97
N PHE A 229 12.26 -3.19 -8.00
CA PHE A 229 12.01 -2.39 -9.20
C PHE A 229 12.94 -1.18 -9.17
N LEU A 230 13.76 -1.02 -10.20
CA LEU A 230 14.81 0.00 -10.27
C LEU A 230 14.62 0.94 -11.46
N ASP A 231 14.96 2.21 -11.27
CA ASP A 231 15.02 3.20 -12.34
C ASP A 231 16.29 3.02 -13.20
N LYS A 232 16.42 3.86 -14.23
CA LYS A 232 17.57 3.86 -15.15
C LYS A 232 18.92 4.14 -14.48
N ASN A 233 18.92 4.71 -13.28
CA ASN A 233 20.11 5.04 -12.50
C ASN A 233 20.41 3.95 -11.44
N GLY A 234 19.58 2.91 -11.34
CA GLY A 234 19.71 1.88 -10.32
C GLY A 234 19.10 2.23 -8.96
N HIS A 235 18.30 3.29 -8.87
CA HIS A 235 17.56 3.64 -7.65
C HIS A 235 16.28 2.84 -7.54
N PHE A 236 15.88 2.53 -6.30
CA PHE A 236 14.62 1.84 -6.05
C PHE A 236 13.42 2.72 -6.40
N ILE A 237 12.59 2.22 -7.31
CA ILE A 237 11.23 2.71 -7.55
C ILE A 237 10.28 2.03 -6.56
N ASN A 238 10.45 0.72 -6.37
CA ASN A 238 9.63 -0.07 -5.45
C ASN A 238 10.34 -1.37 -5.02
N ALA A 239 9.92 -1.95 -3.91
CA ALA A 239 10.33 -3.27 -3.45
C ALA A 239 9.15 -3.99 -2.81
N LEU A 240 8.80 -5.16 -3.33
CA LEU A 240 7.65 -5.96 -2.89
C LEU A 240 8.11 -7.26 -2.25
N GLU A 241 7.48 -7.66 -1.15
CA GLU A 241 7.70 -8.97 -0.56
C GLU A 241 7.23 -10.08 -1.50
N ALA A 242 7.84 -11.26 -1.39
CA ALA A 242 7.52 -12.39 -2.25
C ALA A 242 6.02 -12.75 -2.28
N GLU A 243 5.34 -12.66 -1.15
CA GLU A 243 3.90 -12.96 -1.04
C GLU A 243 3.04 -11.99 -1.85
N GLN A 244 3.50 -10.74 -2.03
CA GLN A 244 2.81 -9.67 -2.75
C GLN A 244 3.22 -9.60 -4.22
N ALA A 245 4.30 -10.29 -4.60
CA ALA A 245 4.87 -10.24 -5.94
C ALA A 245 4.18 -11.16 -6.96
N SER A 246 3.24 -12.01 -6.55
CA SER A 246 2.66 -13.06 -7.41
C SER A 246 2.10 -12.52 -8.73
N ASP A 247 1.30 -11.46 -8.70
CA ASP A 247 0.70 -10.90 -9.92
C ASP A 247 1.72 -10.16 -10.79
N HIS A 248 2.73 -9.57 -10.18
CA HIS A 248 3.87 -8.98 -10.89
C HIS A 248 4.70 -10.05 -11.59
N LEU A 249 4.98 -11.17 -10.90
CA LEU A 249 5.69 -12.32 -11.46
C LEU A 249 4.91 -13.03 -12.57
N LYS A 250 3.57 -13.00 -12.55
CA LYS A 250 2.74 -13.52 -13.67
C LYS A 250 2.79 -12.59 -14.88
N ALA A 251 2.82 -11.28 -14.65
CA ALA A 251 2.89 -10.28 -15.70
C ALA A 251 4.30 -10.20 -16.31
N LEU A 252 5.33 -10.41 -15.49
CA LEU A 252 6.70 -10.65 -15.94
C LEU A 252 6.74 -12.02 -16.63
N GLN A 253 7.18 -12.06 -17.88
CA GLN A 253 7.35 -13.33 -18.60
C GLN A 253 8.54 -14.12 -18.04
N ASN A 254 9.07 -15.08 -18.81
CA ASN A 254 10.29 -15.81 -18.45
C ASN A 254 11.45 -14.87 -18.10
N THR A 255 12.33 -15.32 -17.20
CA THR A 255 13.55 -14.59 -16.82
C THR A 255 14.48 -14.46 -18.03
N ASP A 256 14.96 -13.24 -18.30
CA ASP A 256 15.72 -12.93 -19.54
C ASP A 256 17.21 -13.27 -19.48
N TRP A 257 17.66 -13.98 -18.44
CA TRP A 257 19.08 -14.23 -18.18
C TRP A 257 19.53 -15.61 -18.63
N ARG A 258 20.58 -15.65 -19.45
CA ARG A 258 21.36 -16.88 -19.73
C ARG A 258 22.85 -16.59 -19.69
N TYR A 259 23.62 -17.53 -19.16
CA TYR A 259 25.08 -17.48 -19.27
C TYR A 259 25.50 -17.97 -20.66
N ASP A 260 26.41 -17.25 -21.32
CA ASP A 260 27.03 -17.73 -22.56
C ASP A 260 28.09 -18.80 -22.26
N VAL A 261 28.69 -19.37 -23.31
CA VAL A 261 29.74 -20.40 -23.21
C VAL A 261 31.04 -19.89 -22.54
N HIS A 262 31.17 -18.58 -22.34
CA HIS A 262 32.29 -17.94 -21.65
C HIS A 262 31.93 -17.55 -20.21
N GLY A 263 30.72 -17.88 -19.74
CA GLY A 263 30.24 -17.52 -18.41
C GLY A 263 29.83 -16.05 -18.27
N ASN A 264 29.71 -15.31 -19.37
CA ASN A 264 29.16 -13.96 -19.38
C ASN A 264 27.64 -14.03 -19.27
N LEU A 265 27.05 -13.07 -18.57
CA LEU A 265 25.61 -12.98 -18.41
C LEU A 265 25.00 -12.24 -19.63
N HIS A 266 24.24 -12.95 -20.47
CA HIS A 266 23.64 -12.44 -21.70
C HIS A 266 22.10 -12.37 -21.61
N ARG A 267 21.53 -11.34 -22.24
CA ARG A 267 20.07 -11.17 -22.40
C ARG A 267 19.56 -11.97 -23.59
N ASN A 268 18.41 -12.63 -23.46
CA ASN A 268 17.64 -13.04 -24.64
C ASN A 268 17.17 -11.78 -25.39
N LYS A 269 17.40 -11.73 -26.70
CA LYS A 269 16.78 -10.75 -27.60
C LYS A 269 15.49 -11.35 -28.14
#